data_AF-A0A9W6IXV6-F1
#
_entry.id   AF-A0A9W6IXV6-F1
#
_cell.length_a   1.000
_cell.length_b   1.000
_cell.length_c   1.000
_cell.angle_alpha   90.00
_cell.angle_beta   90.00
_cell.angle_gamma   90.00
#
_symmetry.space_group_name_H-M   'P 1'
#
loop_
_entity.id
_entity.type
_entity.pdbx_description
1 polymer ?
#
loop_
_entity_poly.entity_id
_entity_poly.type
_entity_poly.pdbx_seq_one_letter_code
_entity_poly.pdbx_strand_id
1 'polypeptide(L)'
;MDEADAFMAEVEAIVARAPELSPLHAAVIAALDQGVASDSRTFAKVFGVAHALTLRAISDLSDGFGLIEETARDPRTQRARLALTEAGRRLVPHPAPIAA
;
A
#
# COMPACT_ATOMS: atom_id res chain seq x y z
N MET A 1 -20.58 0.57 -8.19
CA MET A 1 -19.32 -0.05 -7.73
C MET A 1 -19.23 0.28 -6.27
N ASP A 2 -19.17 -0.72 -5.41
CA ASP A 2 -18.92 -0.45 -4.00
C ASP A 2 -17.43 -0.11 -3.78
N GLU A 3 -17.10 0.34 -2.57
CA GLU A 3 -15.73 0.78 -2.23
C GLU A 3 -14.72 -0.38 -2.33
N ALA A 4 -15.15 -1.62 -2.03
CA ALA A 4 -14.32 -2.80 -2.11
C ALA A 4 -14.00 -3.17 -3.57
N ASP A 5 -14.99 -3.13 -4.46
CA ASP A 5 -14.82 -3.31 -5.90
C ASP A 5 -13.86 -2.26 -6.46
N ALA A 6 -14.02 -0.99 -6.08
CA ALA A 6 -13.16 0.10 -6.53
C ALA A 6 -11.71 -0.10 -6.07
N PHE A 7 -11.50 -0.53 -4.83
CA PHE A 7 -10.19 -0.88 -4.31
C PHE A 7 -9.57 -2.05 -5.10
N MET A 8 -10.32 -3.13 -5.34
CA MET A 8 -9.80 -4.28 -6.09
C MET A 8 -9.48 -3.94 -7.54
N ALA A 9 -10.27 -3.08 -8.19
CA ALA A 9 -9.97 -2.59 -9.54
C ALA A 9 -8.66 -1.79 -9.58
N GLU A 10 -8.36 -1.01 -8.54
CA GLU A 10 -7.09 -0.30 -8.42
C GLU A 10 -5.91 -1.27 -8.23
N VAL A 11 -6.07 -2.28 -7.36
CA VAL A 11 -5.07 -3.33 -7.17
C VAL A 11 -4.76 -4.05 -8.48
N GLU A 12 -5.79 -4.44 -9.23
CA GLU A 12 -5.63 -5.08 -10.54
C GLU A 12 -4.90 -4.17 -11.54
N ALA A 13 -5.21 -2.87 -11.54
CA ALA A 13 -4.55 -1.89 -12.40
C ALA A 13 -3.06 -1.72 -12.03
N ILE A 14 -2.70 -1.72 -10.74
CA ILE A 14 -1.30 -1.67 -10.31
C ILE A 14 -0.55 -2.92 -10.76
N VAL A 15 -1.13 -4.12 -10.55
CA VAL A 15 -0.53 -5.39 -11.01
C VAL A 15 -0.35 -5.39 -12.53
N ALA A 16 -1.30 -4.87 -13.28
CA ALA A 16 -1.18 -4.77 -14.74
C ALA A 16 -0.05 -3.83 -15.19
N ARG A 17 0.26 -2.78 -14.42
CA ARG A 17 1.37 -1.85 -14.72
C ARG A 17 2.74 -2.35 -14.27
N ALA A 18 2.78 -3.16 -13.22
CA ALA A 18 4.01 -3.74 -12.67
C ALA A 18 3.80 -5.24 -12.39
N PRO A 19 3.86 -6.11 -13.42
CA PRO A 19 3.59 -7.55 -13.30
C PRO A 19 4.55 -8.31 -12.37
N GLU A 20 5.70 -7.72 -12.04
CA GLU A 20 6.65 -8.23 -11.05
C GLU A 20 6.14 -8.09 -9.60
N LEU A 21 5.13 -7.24 -9.37
CA LEU A 21 4.51 -7.05 -8.07
C LEU A 21 3.45 -8.12 -7.83
N SER A 22 3.47 -8.69 -6.62
CA SER A 22 2.38 -9.55 -6.16
C SER A 22 1.10 -8.72 -5.92
N PRO A 23 -0.09 -9.35 -5.92
CA PRO A 23 -1.32 -8.68 -5.52
C PRO A 23 -1.25 -8.05 -4.12
N LEU A 24 -0.47 -8.64 -3.20
CA LEU A 24 -0.26 -8.07 -1.87
C LEU A 24 0.59 -6.79 -1.91
N HIS A 25 1.60 -6.72 -2.79
CA HIS A 25 2.37 -5.49 -3.01
C HIS A 25 1.47 -4.38 -3.55
N ALA A 26 0.65 -4.70 -4.56
CA ALA A 26 -0.29 -3.77 -5.15
C ALA A 26 -1.34 -3.27 -4.13
N ALA A 27 -1.86 -4.15 -3.28
CA ALA A 27 -2.79 -3.78 -2.20
C ALA A 27 -2.15 -2.82 -1.18
N VAL A 28 -0.88 -3.01 -0.81
CA VAL A 28 -0.17 -2.06 0.06
C VAL A 28 -0.04 -0.68 -0.60
N ILE A 29 0.28 -0.64 -1.89
CA ILE A 29 0.38 0.61 -2.65
C ILE A 29 -0.97 1.34 -2.69
N ALA A 30 -2.04 0.64 -3.08
CA ALA A 30 -3.39 1.21 -3.15
C ALA A 30 -3.88 1.71 -1.77
N ALA A 31 -3.63 0.94 -0.70
CA ALA A 31 -4.02 1.32 0.65
C ALA A 31 -3.28 2.58 1.17
N LEU A 32 -2.04 2.79 0.72
CA LEU A 32 -1.29 4.01 1.03
C LEU A 32 -1.80 5.21 0.24
N ASP A 33 -2.14 5.02 -1.03
CA ASP A 33 -2.68 6.09 -1.89
C ASP A 33 -4.05 6.59 -1.41
N GLN A 34 -4.95 5.65 -1.10
CA GLN A 34 -6.29 5.96 -0.60
C GLN A 34 -6.31 6.38 0.89
N GLY A 35 -5.16 6.31 1.58
CA GLY A 35 -5.07 6.66 3.01
C GLY A 35 -5.76 5.66 3.96
N VAL A 36 -6.11 4.47 3.48
CA VAL A 36 -6.73 3.38 4.26
C VAL A 36 -5.77 2.86 5.34
N ALA A 37 -4.47 2.80 5.04
CA ALA A 37 -3.46 2.41 6.01
C ALA A 37 -2.15 3.17 5.77
N SER A 38 -1.59 3.77 6.83
CA SER A 38 -0.28 4.43 6.79
C SER A 38 0.82 3.66 7.53
N ASP A 39 0.55 2.45 8.00
CA ASP A 39 1.51 1.59 8.69
C ASP A 39 1.17 0.10 8.53
N SER A 40 2.17 -0.76 8.74
CA SER A 40 2.08 -2.21 8.54
C SER A 40 1.05 -2.91 9.45
N ARG A 41 0.76 -2.34 10.62
CA ARG A 41 -0.17 -2.94 11.58
C ARG A 41 -1.61 -2.59 11.25
N THR A 42 -1.86 -1.35 10.85
CA THR A 42 -3.16 -0.90 10.35
C THR A 42 -3.54 -1.69 9.10
N PHE A 43 -2.63 -1.83 8.14
CA PHE A 43 -2.85 -2.64 6.94
C PHE A 43 -3.25 -4.10 7.28
N ALA A 44 -2.41 -4.79 8.06
CA ALA A 44 -2.66 -6.18 8.44
C ALA A 44 -4.03 -6.38 9.11
N LYS A 45 -4.43 -5.41 9.96
CA LYS A 45 -5.72 -5.45 10.66
C LYS A 45 -6.90 -5.22 9.71
N VAL A 46 -6.82 -4.21 8.83
CA VAL A 46 -7.92 -3.84 7.93
C VAL A 46 -8.20 -4.96 6.93
N PHE A 47 -7.14 -5.51 6.32
CA PHE A 47 -7.27 -6.53 5.27
C PHE A 47 -7.26 -7.97 5.80
N GLY A 48 -7.18 -8.17 7.12
CA GLY A 48 -7.16 -9.51 7.73
C GLY A 48 -5.95 -10.37 7.33
N VAL A 49 -4.84 -9.74 6.96
CA VAL A 49 -3.62 -10.41 6.50
C VAL A 49 -2.67 -10.65 7.67
N ALA A 50 -1.96 -11.78 7.65
CA ALA A 50 -0.93 -12.07 8.64
C ALA A 50 0.14 -10.97 8.67
N HIS A 51 0.48 -10.49 9.86
CA HIS A 51 1.43 -9.38 10.02
C HIS A 51 2.81 -9.67 9.42
N ALA A 52 3.30 -10.91 9.53
CA ALA A 52 4.58 -11.31 8.94
C ALA A 52 4.59 -11.20 7.40
N LEU A 53 3.48 -11.54 6.72
CA LEU A 53 3.35 -11.37 5.27
C LEU A 53 3.31 -9.88 4.89
N THR A 54 2.63 -9.08 5.70
CA THR A 54 2.58 -7.62 5.51
C THR A 54 3.97 -7.00 5.65
N LEU A 55 4.74 -7.39 6.67
CA LEU A 55 6.10 -6.90 6.86
C LEU A 55 7.03 -7.30 5.71
N ARG A 56 6.92 -8.54 5.21
CA ARG A 56 7.68 -8.99 4.05
C ARG A 56 7.37 -8.15 2.81
N ALA A 57 6.09 -7.97 2.50
CA ALA A 57 5.65 -7.17 1.36
C ALA A 57 6.15 -5.71 1.45
N ILE A 58 6.12 -5.13 2.65
CA ILE A 58 6.63 -3.77 2.91
C ILE A 58 8.15 -3.69 2.75
N SER A 59 8.90 -4.68 3.23
CA SER A 59 10.36 -4.73 3.05
C SER A 59 10.73 -4.87 1.58
N ASP A 60 10.03 -5.74 0.83
CA ASP A 60 10.23 -5.89 -0.61
C ASP A 60 9.93 -4.57 -1.35
N LEU A 61 8.82 -3.89 -1.01
CA LEU A 61 8.44 -2.59 -1.59
C LEU A 61 9.39 -1.44 -1.25
N SER A 62 9.94 -1.41 -0.04
CA SER A 62 10.90 -0.40 0.41
C SER A 62 12.27 -0.67 -0.21
N ASP A 63 12.87 -1.81 0.14
CA ASP A 63 14.30 -2.07 -0.08
C ASP A 63 14.56 -2.73 -1.43
N GLY A 64 13.59 -3.52 -1.92
CA GLY A 64 13.68 -4.21 -3.21
C GLY A 64 13.27 -3.32 -4.38
N PHE A 65 12.10 -2.68 -4.28
CA PHE A 65 11.51 -1.91 -5.38
C PHE A 65 11.63 -0.39 -5.23
N GLY A 66 11.87 0.16 -4.04
CA GLY A 66 11.95 1.61 -3.81
C GLY A 66 10.63 2.35 -4.04
N LEU A 67 9.50 1.68 -3.85
CA LEU A 67 8.16 2.21 -4.15
C LEU A 67 7.48 2.87 -2.95
N ILE A 68 7.96 2.57 -1.74
CA ILE A 68 7.49 3.17 -0.50
C ILE A 68 8.68 3.60 0.37
N GLU A 69 8.46 4.53 1.28
CA GLU A 69 9.45 5.01 2.22
C GLU A 69 8.86 5.22 3.62
N GLU A 70 9.70 5.07 4.65
CA GLU A 70 9.36 5.48 6.01
C GLU A 70 9.55 6.99 6.16
N THR A 71 8.47 7.69 6.51
CA THR A 71 8.47 9.16 6.64
C THR A 71 8.59 9.62 8.09
N ALA A 72 8.18 8.78 9.04
CA ALA A 72 8.22 9.08 10.45
C ALA A 72 8.16 7.80 11.28
N ARG A 73 8.55 7.91 12.55
CA ARG A 73 8.39 6.86 13.54
C ARG A 73 7.71 7.40 14.78
N ASP A 74 6.65 6.75 15.23
CA ASP A 74 5.97 7.12 16.47
C ASP A 74 6.93 6.90 17.66
N PRO A 75 7.25 7.93 18.46
CA PRO A 75 8.30 7.83 19.47
C PRO A 75 7.92 6.88 20.63
N ARG A 76 6.63 6.68 20.89
CA ARG A 76 6.14 5.84 21.99
C ARG A 76 6.01 4.38 21.59
N THR A 77 5.54 4.11 20.38
CA THR A 77 5.21 2.77 19.90
C THR A 77 6.20 2.23 18.87
N GLN A 78 7.14 3.07 18.41
CA GLN A 78 8.13 2.75 17.39
C GLN A 78 7.53 2.30 16.05
N ARG A 79 6.25 2.60 15.80
CA ARG A 79 5.58 2.28 14.53
C ARG A 79 6.07 3.22 13.43
N ALA A 80 6.52 2.63 12.32
CA ALA A 80 6.90 3.35 11.11
C ALA A 80 5.65 3.83 10.36
N ARG A 81 5.64 5.10 9.97
CA ARG A 81 4.69 5.66 9.03
C ARG A 81 5.25 5.54 7.63
N LEU A 82 4.46 4.99 6.73
CA LEU A 82 4.82 4.72 5.35
C LEU A 82 4.15 5.74 4.43
N ALA A 83 4.82 6.08 3.33
CA ALA A 83 4.27 6.84 2.22
C ALA A 83 4.77 6.27 0.89
N LEU A 84 4.03 6.51 -0.19
CA LEU A 84 4.50 6.21 -1.54
C LEU A 84 5.68 7.12 -1.89
N THR A 85 6.71 6.56 -2.52
CA THR A 85 7.70 7.37 -3.24
C THR A 85 7.10 7.90 -4.52
N GLU A 86 7.83 8.75 -5.23
CA GLU A 86 7.41 9.21 -6.56
C GLU A 86 7.28 8.06 -7.56
N ALA A 87 8.10 7.01 -7.42
CA ALA A 87 7.97 5.82 -8.25
C ALA A 87 6.70 5.03 -7.92
N GLY A 88 6.36 4.86 -6.63
CA GLY A 88 5.12 4.23 -6.19
C GLY A 88 3.87 4.96 -6.69
N ARG A 89 3.87 6.31 -6.61
CA ARG A 89 2.76 7.15 -7.11
C ARG A 89 2.50 7.02 -8.61
N ARG A 90 3.48 6.62 -9.42
CA ARG A 90 3.26 6.40 -10.86
C ARG A 90 2.53 5.09 -11.18
N LEU A 91 2.46 4.16 -10.22
CA LEU A 91 1.81 2.87 -10.41
C LEU A 91 0.31 2.92 -10.14
N VAL A 92 -0.13 3.80 -9.24
CA VAL A 92 -1.55 4.00 -8.99
C VAL A 92 -2.20 4.60 -10.24
N PRO A 93 -3.28 4.00 -10.75
CA PRO A 93 -4.12 4.72 -11.70
C PRO A 93 -4.62 5.96 -10.94
N HIS A 94 -4.71 7.11 -11.58
CA HIS A 94 -5.55 8.17 -11.04
C HIS A 94 -6.98 7.93 -11.50
N PRO A 95 -7.88 7.41 -10.64
CA PRO A 95 -9.28 7.80 -10.65
C PRO A 95 -9.51 8.88 -9.57
N ALA A 96 -10.50 9.74 -9.79
CA ALA A 96 -10.88 10.81 -8.88
C ALA A 96 -11.07 10.31 -7.43
N PRO A 97 -10.78 11.14 -6.41
CA PRO A 97 -10.92 10.74 -5.02
C PRO A 97 -12.34 10.22 -4.73
N ILE A 98 -12.43 9.10 -4.02
CA ILE A 98 -13.68 8.69 -3.37
C ILE A 98 -13.91 9.71 -2.25
N ALA A 99 -14.66 10.76 -2.57
CA ALA A 99 -15.03 11.80 -1.63
C ALA A 99 -15.87 11.20 -0.50
N ALA A 100 -15.50 11.58 0.74
CA ALA A 100 -16.21 11.31 1.98
C ALA A 100 -17.61 11.96 2.03
#